data_AF-A0A1W9L340-F1
#
_entry.id   AF-A0A1W9L340-F1
#
_cell.length_a   1.000
_cell.length_b   1.000
_cell.length_c   1.000
_cell.angle_alpha   90.00
_cell.angle_beta   90.00
_cell.angle_gamma   90.00
#
_symmetry.space_group_name_H-M   'P 1'
#
loop_
_entity.id
_entity.type
_entity.pdbx_description
1 polymer ?
#
loop_
_entity_poly.entity_id
_entity_poly.type
_entity_poly.pdbx_seq_one_letter_code
_entity_poly.pdbx_strand_id
1 'polypeptide(L)'
;MNRIYFKMLLIIVSLLYPAFTFAASFDCGKATVAIEKTICGNSQLSELDSRLGEEYQKLKQSLAKESAAKLQQAQQDWLKQRLTDCSVEDIQCLSHLYQQRLQ
;
A
#
# COMPACT_ATOMS: atom_id res chain seq x y z
N MET A 1 41.14 31.13 24.27
CA MET A 1 40.73 29.70 24.35
C MET A 1 39.21 29.61 24.39
N ASN A 2 38.63 29.19 23.26
CA ASN A 2 37.33 28.56 23.02
C ASN A 2 36.20 28.75 24.05
N ARG A 3 35.36 29.79 23.84
CA ARG A 3 33.98 29.80 24.36
C ARG A 3 32.90 29.93 23.28
N ILE A 4 33.29 30.26 22.05
CA ILE A 4 32.38 30.47 20.92
C ILE A 4 32.09 29.15 20.18
N TYR A 5 33.00 28.15 20.26
CA TYR A 5 32.82 26.84 19.63
C TYR A 5 31.85 25.90 20.34
N PHE A 6 31.45 26.20 21.59
CA PHE A 6 30.53 25.33 22.34
C PHE A 6 29.07 25.46 21.89
N LYS A 7 28.72 26.54 21.17
CA LYS A 7 27.37 26.73 20.61
C LYS A 7 27.23 26.26 19.16
N MET A 8 28.30 25.73 18.57
CA MET A 8 28.34 25.32 17.16
C MET A 8 28.62 23.82 17.05
N LEU A 9 27.87 23.01 17.79
CA LEU A 9 27.88 21.55 17.65
C LEU A 9 26.52 20.92 17.96
N LEU A 10 25.44 21.57 17.52
CA LEU A 10 24.12 20.97 17.40
C LEU A 10 23.59 21.21 15.99
N ILE A 11 24.42 20.93 14.99
CA ILE A 11 23.89 20.55 13.68
C ILE A 11 23.41 19.12 13.88
N ILE A 12 22.18 18.98 14.39
CA ILE A 12 21.40 17.77 14.22
C ILE A 12 21.18 17.71 12.71
N VAL A 13 22.10 17.06 12.00
CA VAL A 13 21.84 16.54 10.67
C VAL A 13 20.76 15.50 10.90
N SER A 14 19.51 15.95 10.83
CA SER A 14 18.35 15.08 10.66
C SER A 14 18.64 14.33 9.37
N LEU A 15 19.20 13.12 9.49
CA LEU A 15 19.17 12.17 8.40
C LEU A 15 17.69 12.01 8.06
N LEU A 16 17.26 12.67 6.99
CA LEU A 16 16.09 12.29 6.22
C LEU A 16 16.41 10.89 5.71
N TYR A 17 16.21 9.88 6.55
CA TYR A 17 16.11 8.51 6.09
C TYR A 17 14.91 8.52 5.15
N PRO A 18 15.10 8.33 3.83
CA PRO A 18 13.96 8.02 3.00
C PRO A 18 13.38 6.75 3.61
N ALA A 19 12.18 6.86 4.17
CA ALA A 19 11.40 5.68 4.45
C ALA A 19 11.29 4.97 3.10
N PHE A 20 11.84 3.77 2.99
CA PHE A 20 11.64 2.93 1.81
C PHE A 20 10.14 2.62 1.76
N THR A 21 9.37 3.48 1.11
CA THR A 21 7.96 3.26 0.85
C THR A 21 7.89 2.45 -0.43
N PHE A 22 7.45 1.20 -0.33
CA PHE A 22 7.08 0.45 -1.52
C PHE A 22 5.87 1.12 -2.17
N ALA A 23 5.82 1.12 -3.51
CA ALA A 23 4.66 1.60 -4.22
C ALA A 23 3.56 0.54 -4.13
N ALA A 24 2.40 0.95 -3.61
CA ALA A 24 1.15 0.20 -3.65
C ALA A 24 0.21 0.89 -4.66
N SER A 25 -1.02 0.40 -4.83
CA SER A 25 -2.04 1.09 -5.63
C SER A 25 -2.51 2.43 -5.02
N PHE A 26 -1.93 2.82 -3.88
CA PHE A 26 -2.18 4.05 -3.13
C PHE A 26 -0.85 4.64 -2.57
N ASP A 27 -0.94 5.86 -2.05
CA ASP A 27 0.19 6.58 -1.45
C ASP A 27 0.50 6.03 -0.05
N CYS A 28 1.57 5.23 0.05
CA CYS A 28 2.02 4.67 1.32
C CYS A 28 2.42 5.72 2.37
N GLY A 29 2.74 6.95 1.97
CA GLY A 29 2.97 8.06 2.90
C GLY A 29 1.69 8.55 3.61
N LYS A 30 0.51 8.14 3.12
CA LYS A 30 -0.80 8.47 3.67
C LYS A 30 -1.52 7.28 4.32
N ALA A 31 -0.87 6.12 4.38
CA ALA A 31 -1.43 4.92 4.99
C ALA A 31 -1.73 5.15 6.48
N THR A 32 -3.01 5.03 6.86
CA THR A 32 -3.43 5.20 8.26
C THR A 32 -4.03 3.93 8.84
N VAL A 33 -4.56 3.06 7.99
CA VAL A 33 -5.21 1.80 8.37
C VAL A 33 -4.18 0.68 8.51
N ALA A 34 -4.41 -0.26 9.44
CA ALA A 34 -3.48 -1.35 9.72
C ALA A 34 -3.10 -2.17 8.46
N ILE A 35 -4.09 -2.58 7.66
CA ILE A 35 -3.83 -3.34 6.43
C ILE A 35 -3.01 -2.54 5.40
N GLU A 36 -3.21 -1.22 5.31
CA GLU A 36 -2.45 -0.36 4.39
C GLU A 36 -0.98 -0.33 4.82
N LYS A 37 -0.73 -0.21 6.13
CA LYS A 37 0.62 -0.28 6.69
C LYS A 37 1.26 -1.64 6.45
N THR A 38 0.51 -2.74 6.58
CA THR A 38 1.01 -4.08 6.25
C THR A 38 1.39 -4.19 4.78
N ILE A 39 0.54 -3.71 3.87
CA ILE A 39 0.80 -3.71 2.42
C ILE A 39 2.06 -2.89 2.14
N CYS A 40 2.16 -1.67 2.67
CA CYS A 40 3.30 -0.78 2.47
C CYS A 40 4.59 -1.28 3.11
N GLY A 41 4.51 -2.07 4.18
CA GLY A 41 5.65 -2.63 4.90
C GLY A 41 6.19 -3.93 4.30
N ASN A 42 5.50 -4.51 3.32
CA ASN A 42 5.87 -5.78 2.70
C ASN A 42 5.94 -5.64 1.17
N SER A 43 7.13 -5.79 0.60
CA SER A 43 7.36 -5.59 -0.84
C SER A 43 6.48 -6.47 -1.73
N GLN A 44 6.28 -7.74 -1.36
CA GLN A 44 5.44 -8.68 -2.12
C GLN A 44 3.97 -8.25 -2.12
N LEU A 45 3.41 -7.88 -0.96
CA LEU A 45 2.04 -7.37 -0.90
C LEU A 45 1.88 -6.05 -1.64
N SER A 46 2.87 -5.16 -1.56
CA SER A 46 2.88 -3.89 -2.26
C SER A 46 2.86 -4.07 -3.79
N GLU A 47 3.63 -5.02 -4.32
CA GLU A 47 3.64 -5.37 -5.74
C GLU A 47 2.30 -5.98 -6.19
N LEU A 48 1.77 -6.92 -5.40
CA LEU A 48 0.47 -7.55 -5.66
C LEU A 48 -0.68 -6.52 -5.65
N ASP A 49 -0.68 -5.59 -4.69
CA ASP A 49 -1.67 -4.53 -4.59
C ASP A 49 -1.56 -3.56 -5.77
N SER A 50 -0.35 -3.15 -6.15
CA SER A 50 -0.11 -2.32 -7.34
C SER A 50 -0.63 -2.98 -8.61
N ARG A 51 -0.26 -4.24 -8.85
CA ARG A 51 -0.69 -5.00 -10.03
C ARG A 51 -2.21 -5.13 -10.08
N LEU A 52 -2.86 -5.45 -8.94
CA LEU A 52 -4.31 -5.55 -8.89
C LEU A 52 -4.98 -4.19 -9.19
N GLY A 53 -4.44 -3.11 -8.66
CA GLY A 53 -4.90 -1.75 -8.95
C GLY A 53 -4.82 -1.42 -10.43
N GLU A 54 -3.70 -1.72 -11.08
CA GLU A 54 -3.52 -1.51 -12.52
C GLU A 54 -4.51 -2.31 -13.36
N GLU A 55 -4.62 -3.63 -13.11
CA GLU A 55 -5.53 -4.50 -13.87
C GLU A 55 -7.00 -4.12 -13.67
N TYR A 56 -7.39 -3.74 -12.45
CA TYR A 56 -8.72 -3.21 -12.18
C TYR A 56 -9.01 -1.94 -13.00
N GLN A 57 -8.09 -0.98 -13.06
CA GLN A 57 -8.29 0.25 -13.82
C GLN A 57 -8.37 -0.01 -15.32
N LYS A 58 -7.47 -0.85 -15.86
CA LYS A 58 -7.49 -1.25 -17.28
C LYS A 58 -8.84 -1.88 -17.65
N LEU A 59 -9.29 -2.88 -16.88
CA LEU A 59 -10.55 -3.55 -17.14
C LEU A 59 -11.74 -2.61 -16.98
N LYS A 60 -11.77 -1.76 -15.95
CA LYS A 60 -12.85 -0.79 -15.74
C LYS A 60 -12.99 0.16 -16.93
N GLN A 61 -11.87 0.64 -17.47
CA GLN A 61 -11.87 1.57 -18.61
C GLN A 61 -12.32 0.91 -19.92
N SER A 62 -12.14 -0.41 -20.07
CA SER A 62 -12.58 -1.14 -21.27
C SER A 62 -14.05 -1.55 -21.25
N LEU A 63 -14.75 -1.41 -20.12
CA LEU A 63 -16.12 -1.88 -19.94
C LEU A 63 -17.15 -0.77 -20.20
N ALA A 64 -18.33 -1.17 -20.69
CA ALA A 64 -19.51 -0.31 -20.70
C ALA A 64 -19.91 0.09 -19.27
N LYS A 65 -20.59 1.24 -19.12
CA LYS A 65 -20.91 1.85 -17.82
C LYS A 65 -21.57 0.89 -16.81
N GLU A 66 -22.52 0.07 -17.25
CA GLU A 66 -23.20 -0.89 -16.36
C GLU A 66 -22.23 -1.98 -15.86
N SER A 67 -21.43 -2.57 -16.75
CA SER A 67 -20.43 -3.59 -16.39
C SER A 67 -19.31 -3.01 -15.53
N ALA A 68 -18.88 -1.77 -15.79
CA ALA A 68 -17.93 -1.06 -14.95
C ALA A 68 -18.46 -0.82 -13.52
N ALA A 69 -19.76 -0.54 -13.38
CA ALA A 69 -20.39 -0.41 -12.06
C ALA A 69 -20.44 -1.75 -11.31
N LYS A 70 -20.77 -2.85 -12.00
CA LYS A 70 -20.71 -4.21 -11.43
C LYS A 70 -19.29 -4.58 -10.98
N LEU A 71 -18.28 -4.30 -11.82
CA LEU A 71 -16.87 -4.51 -11.47
C LEU A 71 -16.46 -3.69 -10.24
N GLN A 72 -16.90 -2.43 -10.15
CA GLN A 72 -16.61 -1.59 -8.99
C GLN A 72 -17.23 -2.15 -7.71
N GLN A 73 -18.49 -2.62 -7.76
CA GLN A 73 -19.13 -3.26 -6.61
C GLN A 73 -18.36 -4.52 -6.18
N ALA A 74 -18.02 -5.39 -7.13
CA ALA A 74 -17.23 -6.58 -6.86
C ALA A 74 -15.84 -6.27 -6.26
N GLN A 75 -15.21 -5.16 -6.68
CA GLN A 75 -13.94 -4.72 -6.10
C GLN A 75 -14.11 -4.22 -4.66
N GLN A 76 -15.16 -3.46 -4.36
CA GLN A 76 -15.45 -2.99 -3.01
C GLN A 76 -15.73 -4.16 -2.06
N ASP A 77 -16.45 -5.18 -2.53
CA ASP A 77 -16.78 -6.34 -1.72
C ASP A 77 -15.53 -7.21 -1.48
N TRP A 78 -14.67 -7.37 -2.48
CA TRP A 78 -13.37 -8.03 -2.30
C TRP A 78 -12.46 -7.29 -1.29
N LEU A 79 -12.44 -5.96 -1.31
CA LEU A 79 -11.69 -5.16 -0.34
C LEU A 79 -12.21 -5.32 1.11
N LYS A 80 -13.48 -5.65 1.29
CA LYS A 80 -14.04 -6.00 2.61
C LYS A 80 -13.68 -7.43 2.98
N GLN A 81 -13.82 -8.36 2.05
CA GLN A 81 -13.48 -9.77 2.24
C GLN A 81 -12.03 -9.96 2.70
N ARG A 82 -11.07 -9.24 2.11
CA ARG A 82 -9.66 -9.37 2.53
C ARG A 82 -9.41 -9.00 4.00
N LEU A 83 -10.29 -8.19 4.60
CA LEU A 83 -10.21 -7.80 6.00
C LEU A 83 -10.79 -8.85 6.95
N THR A 84 -11.64 -9.74 6.46
CA THR A 84 -12.33 -10.78 7.25
C THR A 84 -11.68 -12.14 7.11
N ASP A 85 -11.16 -12.44 5.92
CA ASP A 85 -10.68 -13.78 5.58
C ASP A 85 -9.23 -14.01 6.05
N CYS A 86 -8.49 -12.93 6.30
CA CYS A 86 -7.13 -12.96 6.81
C CYS A 86 -6.97 -12.01 8.00
N SER A 87 -6.08 -12.36 8.93
CA SER A 87 -5.57 -11.38 9.88
C SER A 87 -4.76 -10.32 9.13
N VAL A 88 -4.83 -9.06 9.57
CA VAL A 88 -4.18 -7.93 8.86
C VAL A 88 -2.65 -8.03 8.79
N GLU A 89 -2.03 -8.89 9.60
CA GLU A 89 -0.58 -9.14 9.63
C GLU A 89 -0.19 -10.47 8.95
N ASP A 90 -1.17 -11.27 8.51
CA ASP A 90 -0.91 -12.56 7.85
C ASP A 90 -0.56 -12.34 6.37
N ILE A 91 0.72 -12.12 6.13
CA ILE A 91 1.28 -11.88 4.80
C ILE A 91 0.99 -13.02 3.84
N GLN A 92 1.02 -14.28 4.30
CA GLN A 92 0.84 -15.44 3.44
C GLN A 92 -0.62 -15.56 2.99
N CYS A 93 -1.56 -15.44 3.93
CA CYS A 93 -2.99 -15.43 3.64
C CYS A 93 -3.35 -14.28 2.69
N LEU A 94 -2.89 -13.06 2.99
CA LEU A 94 -3.15 -11.89 2.16
C LEU A 94 -2.57 -12.07 0.75
N SER A 95 -1.34 -12.54 0.63
CA SER A 95 -0.70 -12.78 -0.67
C SER A 95 -1.51 -13.76 -1.53
N HIS A 96 -2.01 -14.85 -0.91
CA HIS A 96 -2.85 -15.81 -1.59
C HIS A 96 -4.17 -15.18 -2.06
N LEU A 97 -4.84 -14.37 -1.25
CA LEU A 97 -6.06 -13.66 -1.67
C LEU A 97 -5.82 -12.70 -2.85
N TYR A 98 -4.71 -11.96 -2.86
CA TYR A 98 -4.35 -11.12 -4.01
C TYR A 98 -4.10 -11.96 -5.27
N GLN A 99 -3.35 -13.05 -5.14
CA GLN A 99 -3.04 -13.94 -6.25
C GLN A 99 -4.32 -14.56 -6.83
N GLN A 100 -5.24 -15.01 -5.99
CA GLN A 100 -6.54 -15.51 -6.41
C GLN A 100 -7.38 -14.46 -7.13
N ARG A 101 -7.32 -13.20 -6.66
CA ARG A 101 -8.05 -12.09 -7.29
C ARG A 101 -7.49 -11.69 -8.65
N LEU A 102 -6.20 -11.91 -8.86
CA LEU A 102 -5.46 -11.58 -10.09
C LEU A 102 -5.53 -12.65 -11.19
N GLN A 103 -6.15 -13.81 -10.90
CA GLN A 103 -6.41 -14.88 -11.86
C GLN A 103 -7.76 -14.65 -12.55
#